data_AF-A0A438M1Y3-F1
#
_entry.id   AF-A0A438M1Y3-F1
#
_cell.length_a   1.000
_cell.length_b   1.000
_cell.length_c   1.000
_cell.angle_alpha   90.00
_cell.angle_beta   90.00
_cell.angle_gamma   90.00
#
_symmetry.space_group_name_H-M   'P 1'
#
loop_
_entity.id
_entity.type
_entity.pdbx_description
1 polymer ?
#
loop_
_entity_poly.entity_id
_entity_poly.type
_entity_poly.pdbx_seq_one_letter_code
_entity_poly.pdbx_strand_id
1 'polypeptide(L)'
;MTIAESPATTLTPDVASLLEEFRGTFVPVAADFLEGRISANELRRRWKPFYTGTFREYDRTVERVWRDSTGTDGTLETGSPLADPVHELPLKHFPVSVAQNNLDRLIEVLATELGDRTVKDTERLERKIDFAHVVDSLDELMQSLAK
;
A
#
# COMPACT_ATOMS: atom_id res chain seq x y z
N MET A 1 28.49 19.54 30.46
CA MET A 1 27.91 18.23 30.13
C MET A 1 27.22 18.42 28.79
N THR A 2 27.94 18.14 27.72
CA THR A 2 27.45 18.31 26.34
C THR A 2 26.63 17.07 26.02
N ILE A 3 25.30 17.23 25.92
CA ILE A 3 24.45 16.18 25.37
C ILE A 3 24.86 16.08 23.90
N ALA A 4 25.58 15.02 23.54
CA ALA A 4 25.76 14.67 22.15
C ALA A 4 24.36 14.39 21.60
N GLU A 5 23.90 15.26 20.70
CA GLU A 5 22.77 14.95 19.83
C GLU A 5 23.15 13.69 19.08
N SER A 6 22.56 12.55 19.49
CA SER A 6 22.61 11.34 18.69
C SER A 6 22.14 11.71 17.28
N PRO A 7 22.87 11.35 16.21
CA PRO A 7 22.42 11.65 14.87
C PRO A 7 21.04 11.02 14.72
N ALA A 8 20.03 11.85 14.42
CA ALA A 8 18.69 11.36 14.17
C ALA A 8 18.80 10.34 13.04
N THR A 9 18.59 9.06 13.35
CA THR A 9 18.53 8.03 12.31
C THR A 9 17.43 8.46 11.37
N THR A 10 17.79 8.91 10.16
CA THR A 10 16.82 9.26 9.13
C THR A 10 15.98 8.03 8.88
N LEU A 11 14.75 8.07 9.36
CA LEU A 11 13.78 7.00 9.22
C LEU A 11 13.38 6.95 7.74
N THR A 12 13.70 5.87 7.05
CA THR A 12 13.37 5.69 5.63
C THR A 12 12.33 4.58 5.49
N PRO A 13 11.21 4.79 4.77
CA PRO A 13 10.26 3.72 4.51
C PRO A 13 10.91 2.59 3.69
N ASP A 14 10.91 1.37 4.24
CA ASP A 14 11.50 0.21 3.58
C ASP A 14 10.51 -0.41 2.58
N VAL A 15 10.57 0.09 1.35
CA VAL A 15 9.74 -0.41 0.24
C VAL A 15 10.22 -1.76 -0.30
N ALA A 16 11.50 -2.10 -0.12
CA ALA A 16 12.06 -3.35 -0.62
C ALA A 16 11.51 -4.55 0.16
N SER A 17 11.53 -4.47 1.49
CA SER A 17 10.91 -5.49 2.34
C SER A 17 9.40 -5.58 2.13
N LEU A 18 8.72 -4.44 1.93
CA LEU A 18 7.28 -4.43 1.60
C LEU A 18 7.00 -5.15 0.27
N LEU A 19 7.80 -4.89 -0.76
CA LEU A 19 7.68 -5.51 -2.08
C LEU A 19 7.92 -7.01 -2.03
N GLU A 20 8.96 -7.45 -1.32
CA GLU A 20 9.27 -8.86 -1.13
C GLU A 20 8.09 -9.59 -0.49
N GLU A 21 7.57 -9.06 0.61
CA GLU A 21 6.41 -9.65 1.30
C GLU A 21 5.16 -9.62 0.40
N PHE A 22 4.90 -8.52 -0.31
CA PHE A 22 3.75 -8.40 -1.22
C PHE A 22 3.79 -9.49 -2.31
N ARG A 23 4.95 -9.69 -2.94
CA ARG A 23 5.17 -10.72 -3.95
C ARG A 23 5.11 -12.14 -3.38
N GLY A 24 5.67 -12.36 -2.20
CA GLY A 24 5.71 -13.66 -1.56
C GLY A 24 4.36 -14.12 -1.02
N THR A 25 3.52 -13.18 -0.57
CA THR A 25 2.29 -13.50 0.15
C THR A 25 1.02 -13.20 -0.64
N PHE A 26 0.91 -12.01 -1.22
CA PHE A 26 -0.37 -11.54 -1.76
C PHE A 26 -0.53 -11.77 -3.26
N VAL A 27 0.52 -11.57 -4.06
CA VAL A 27 0.44 -11.78 -5.52
C VAL A 27 -0.08 -13.19 -5.88
N PRO A 28 0.37 -14.29 -5.24
CA PRO A 28 -0.17 -15.62 -5.49
C PRO A 28 -1.67 -15.73 -5.14
N VAL A 29 -2.10 -15.07 -4.07
CA VAL A 29 -3.50 -15.05 -3.63
C VAL A 29 -4.37 -14.26 -4.62
N ALA A 30 -3.88 -13.13 -5.10
CA ALA A 30 -4.55 -12.34 -6.13
C ALA A 30 -4.73 -13.16 -7.42
N ALA A 31 -3.71 -13.92 -7.83
CA ALA A 31 -3.78 -14.83 -8.97
C ALA A 31 -4.84 -15.92 -8.78
N ASP A 32 -4.84 -16.60 -7.62
CA ASP A 32 -5.85 -17.62 -7.28
C ASP A 32 -7.28 -17.05 -7.37
N PHE A 33 -7.49 -15.82 -6.91
CA PHE A 33 -8.80 -15.15 -7.02
C PHE A 33 -9.17 -14.85 -8.47
N LEU A 34 -8.25 -14.28 -9.26
CA LEU A 34 -8.47 -13.93 -10.67
C LEU A 34 -8.79 -15.13 -11.57
N GLU A 35 -8.28 -16.31 -11.22
CA GLU A 35 -8.58 -17.58 -11.88
C GLU A 35 -9.87 -18.25 -11.35
N GLY A 36 -10.46 -17.67 -10.30
CA GLY A 36 -11.68 -18.15 -9.64
C GLY A 36 -11.47 -19.44 -8.85
N ARG A 37 -10.28 -19.62 -8.25
CA ARG A 37 -9.98 -20.75 -7.36
C ARG A 37 -10.39 -20.48 -5.91
N ILE A 38 -10.45 -19.21 -5.51
CA ILE A 38 -10.87 -18.78 -4.18
C ILE A 38 -12.02 -17.77 -4.25
N SER A 39 -12.77 -17.65 -3.16
CA SER A 39 -13.84 -16.66 -3.01
C SER A 39 -13.32 -15.27 -2.68
N ALA A 40 -14.17 -14.25 -2.79
CA ALA A 40 -13.81 -12.89 -2.38
C ALA A 40 -13.60 -12.77 -0.86
N ASN A 41 -14.36 -13.50 -0.04
CA ASN A 41 -14.10 -13.59 1.40
C ASN A 41 -12.75 -14.24 1.71
N GLU A 42 -12.36 -15.27 0.96
CA GLU A 42 -11.05 -15.90 1.13
C GLU A 42 -9.90 -14.98 0.71
N LEU A 43 -10.06 -14.24 -0.40
CA LEU A 43 -9.14 -13.16 -0.80
C LEU A 43 -8.95 -12.16 0.33
N ARG A 44 -10.06 -11.61 0.87
CA ARG A 44 -10.03 -10.68 2.00
C ARG A 44 -9.32 -11.26 3.22
N ARG A 45 -9.64 -12.50 3.59
CA ARG A 45 -9.05 -13.17 4.76
C ARG A 45 -7.53 -13.31 4.63
N ARG A 46 -7.04 -13.63 3.43
CA ARG A 46 -5.60 -13.77 3.16
C ARG A 46 -4.88 -12.43 2.97
N TRP A 47 -5.58 -11.40 2.51
CA TRP A 47 -5.07 -10.03 2.39
C TRP A 47 -4.83 -9.35 3.74
N LYS A 48 -5.78 -9.47 4.67
CA LYS A 48 -5.77 -8.68 5.92
C LYS A 48 -4.51 -8.81 6.78
N PRO A 49 -3.89 -10.00 6.94
CA PRO A 49 -2.64 -10.11 7.69
C PRO A 49 -1.52 -9.24 7.12
N PHE A 50 -1.32 -9.23 5.79
CA PHE A 50 -0.36 -8.36 5.13
C PHE A 50 -0.70 -6.87 5.34
N TYR A 51 -1.97 -6.51 5.11
CA TYR A 51 -2.42 -5.12 5.19
C TYR A 51 -2.29 -4.52 6.59
N THR A 52 -2.71 -5.26 7.62
CA THR A 52 -2.66 -4.80 9.02
C THR A 52 -1.31 -5.01 9.69
N GLY A 53 -0.43 -5.81 9.09
CA GLY A 53 0.94 -6.06 9.52
C GLY A 53 1.95 -5.23 8.74
N THR A 54 2.68 -5.87 7.81
CA THR A 54 3.81 -5.29 7.06
C THR A 54 3.47 -3.96 6.40
N PHE A 55 2.34 -3.87 5.70
CA PHE A 55 1.94 -2.60 5.08
C PHE A 55 1.68 -1.52 6.13
N ARG A 56 1.00 -1.83 7.24
CA ARG A 56 0.69 -0.83 8.27
C ARG A 56 1.95 -0.27 8.94
N GLU A 57 2.99 -1.08 9.10
CA GLU A 57 4.28 -0.61 9.62
C GLU A 57 4.99 0.34 8.65
N TYR A 58 5.00 -0.01 7.36
CA TYR A 58 5.47 0.86 6.30
C TYR A 58 4.70 2.20 6.27
N ASP A 59 3.37 2.14 6.28
CA ASP A 59 2.49 3.31 6.19
C ASP A 59 2.70 4.27 7.38
N ARG A 60 2.81 3.74 8.60
CA ARG A 60 3.17 4.52 9.80
C ARG A 60 4.54 5.18 9.70
N THR A 61 5.47 4.58 8.95
CA THR A 61 6.80 5.13 8.72
C THR A 61 6.71 6.31 7.77
N VAL A 62 5.96 6.18 6.67
CA VAL A 62 5.66 7.30 5.75
C VAL A 62 4.98 8.45 6.48
N GLU A 63 3.94 8.17 7.28
CA GLU A 63 3.23 9.17 8.10
C GLU A 63 4.17 9.89 9.09
N ARG A 64 5.15 9.19 9.66
CA ARG A 64 6.10 9.80 10.59
C ARG A 64 7.10 10.70 9.88
N VAL A 65 7.68 10.24 8.78
CA VAL A 65 8.58 11.04 7.94
C VAL A 65 7.89 12.30 7.47
N TRP A 66 6.63 12.20 7.05
CA TRP A 66 5.82 13.36 6.69
C TRP A 66 5.66 14.36 7.84
N ARG A 67 5.25 13.90 9.03
CA ARG A 67 5.09 14.76 10.21
C ARG A 67 6.40 15.43 10.62
N ASP A 68 7.49 14.69 10.59
CA ASP A 68 8.83 15.21 10.91
C ASP A 68 9.27 16.27 9.90
N SER A 69 8.86 16.15 8.62
CA SER A 69 9.21 17.10 7.56
C SER A 69 8.37 18.38 7.56
N THR A 70 7.10 18.31 7.96
CA THR A 70 6.12 19.40 7.76
C THR A 70 5.64 20.04 9.07
N GLY A 71 5.81 19.33 10.19
CA GLY A 71 5.27 19.73 11.49
C GLY A 71 3.74 19.68 11.59
N THR A 72 3.02 19.11 10.60
CA THR A 72 1.56 18.98 10.62
C THR A 72 1.08 17.53 10.76
N ASP A 73 0.00 17.34 11.51
CA ASP A 73 -0.69 16.06 11.71
C ASP A 73 -1.84 15.83 10.71
N GLY A 74 -2.03 16.67 9.68
CA GLY A 74 -2.99 16.38 8.60
C GLY A 74 -3.89 17.53 8.15
N THR A 75 -3.38 18.75 8.06
CA THR A 75 -4.08 19.86 7.39
C THR A 75 -3.79 19.85 5.89
N LEU A 76 -4.76 20.28 5.06
CA LEU A 76 -4.50 20.56 3.64
C LEU A 76 -3.46 21.68 3.53
N GLU A 77 -2.31 21.37 2.94
CA GLU A 77 -1.27 22.35 2.73
C GLU A 77 -1.61 23.28 1.56
N THR A 78 -1.29 24.57 1.71
CA THR A 78 -1.41 25.56 0.64
C THR A 78 -0.01 25.91 0.13
N GLY A 79 0.28 25.64 -1.14
CA GLY A 79 1.58 25.92 -1.76
C GLY A 79 2.06 24.79 -2.66
N SER A 80 3.21 24.96 -3.30
CA SER A 80 3.81 23.91 -4.13
C SER A 80 4.62 22.95 -3.25
N PRO A 81 4.22 21.67 -3.11
CA PRO A 81 5.02 20.68 -2.40
C PRO A 81 6.30 20.29 -3.17
N LEU A 82 6.39 20.63 -4.46
CA LEU A 82 7.50 20.29 -5.35
C LEU A 82 8.76 21.17 -5.13
N ALA A 83 8.67 22.21 -4.30
CA ALA A 83 9.76 23.17 -4.13
C ALA A 83 10.65 22.90 -2.90
N ASP A 84 10.22 22.06 -1.95
CA ASP A 84 10.96 21.80 -0.71
C ASP A 84 11.59 20.39 -0.70
N PRO A 85 12.92 20.27 -0.74
CA PRO A 85 13.62 18.98 -0.63
C PRO A 85 13.25 18.17 0.63
N VAL A 86 12.77 18.81 1.70
CA VAL A 86 12.38 18.11 2.94
C VAL A 86 11.18 17.18 2.73
N HIS A 87 10.32 17.44 1.73
CA HIS A 87 9.14 16.64 1.43
C HIS A 87 9.40 15.54 0.38
N GLU A 88 10.57 15.52 -0.26
CA GLU A 88 10.83 14.65 -1.41
C GLU A 88 10.63 13.17 -1.07
N LEU A 89 11.16 12.72 0.07
CA LEU A 89 11.04 11.34 0.51
C LEU A 89 9.58 10.92 0.76
N PRO A 90 8.80 11.58 1.64
CA PRO A 90 7.41 11.17 1.89
C PRO A 90 6.54 11.28 0.62
N LEU A 91 6.77 12.28 -0.24
CA LEU A 91 6.03 12.42 -1.51
C LEU A 91 6.30 11.26 -2.49
N LYS A 92 7.51 10.71 -2.51
CA LYS A 92 7.81 9.49 -3.30
C LYS A 92 7.08 8.26 -2.78
N HIS A 93 6.83 8.17 -1.48
CA HIS A 93 6.24 7.01 -0.84
C HIS A 93 4.71 7.07 -0.69
N PHE A 94 4.10 8.26 -0.65
CA PHE A 94 2.65 8.40 -0.57
C PHE A 94 1.85 7.65 -1.65
N PRO A 95 2.27 7.62 -2.92
CA PRO A 95 1.59 6.83 -3.94
C PRO A 95 1.44 5.35 -3.55
N VAL A 96 2.44 4.76 -2.89
CA VAL A 96 2.37 3.37 -2.40
C VAL A 96 1.32 3.24 -1.29
N SER A 97 1.37 4.11 -0.28
CA SER A 97 0.37 4.12 0.80
C SER A 97 -1.05 4.30 0.29
N VAL A 98 -1.26 5.24 -0.64
CA VAL A 98 -2.58 5.50 -1.22
C VAL A 98 -3.06 4.29 -2.03
N ALA A 99 -2.21 3.69 -2.85
CA ALA A 99 -2.56 2.53 -3.67
C ALA A 99 -2.92 1.30 -2.81
N GLN A 100 -2.14 1.01 -1.77
CA GLN A 100 -2.41 -0.08 -0.81
C GLN A 100 -3.75 0.10 -0.09
N ASN A 101 -4.03 1.33 0.39
CA ASN A 101 -5.31 1.66 1.02
C ASN A 101 -6.50 1.54 0.04
N ASN A 102 -6.31 1.90 -1.22
CA ASN A 102 -7.35 1.75 -2.25
C ASN A 102 -7.58 0.30 -2.65
N LEU A 103 -6.51 -0.51 -2.71
CA LEU A 103 -6.61 -1.95 -2.93
C LEU A 103 -7.38 -2.64 -1.79
N ASP A 104 -7.14 -2.26 -0.53
CA ASP A 104 -7.92 -2.77 0.60
C ASP A 104 -9.41 -2.45 0.44
N ARG A 105 -9.75 -1.20 0.10
CA ARG A 105 -11.14 -0.80 -0.16
C ARG A 105 -11.77 -1.61 -1.30
N LEU A 106 -11.04 -1.85 -2.39
CA LEU A 106 -11.51 -2.67 -3.50
C LEU A 106 -11.78 -4.12 -3.06
N ILE A 107 -10.89 -4.70 -2.26
CA ILE A 107 -11.07 -6.06 -1.72
C ILE A 107 -12.29 -6.14 -0.78
N GLU A 108 -12.51 -5.12 0.06
CA GLU A 108 -13.70 -5.04 0.92
C GLU A 108 -15.00 -4.95 0.12
N VAL A 109 -15.00 -4.17 -0.98
CA VAL A 109 -16.13 -4.08 -1.91
C VAL A 109 -16.38 -5.45 -2.55
N LEU A 110 -15.34 -6.10 -3.10
CA LEU A 110 -15.46 -7.42 -3.72
C LEU A 110 -16.00 -8.46 -2.73
N ALA A 111 -15.53 -8.45 -1.48
CA ALA A 111 -16.01 -9.36 -0.44
C ALA A 111 -17.47 -9.10 -0.07
N THR A 112 -17.90 -7.84 -0.02
CA THR A 112 -19.30 -7.48 0.24
C THR A 112 -20.22 -7.91 -0.89
N GLU A 113 -19.77 -7.82 -2.14
CA GLU A 113 -20.60 -8.08 -3.32
C GLU A 113 -20.67 -9.56 -3.70
N LEU A 114 -19.54 -10.25 -3.63
CA LEU A 114 -19.44 -11.66 -4.03
C LEU A 114 -19.58 -12.61 -2.84
N GLY A 115 -19.17 -12.20 -1.64
CA GLY A 115 -19.17 -13.05 -0.45
C GLY A 115 -18.31 -14.30 -0.66
N ASP A 116 -18.94 -15.47 -0.54
CA ASP A 116 -18.29 -16.77 -0.74
C ASP A 116 -18.24 -17.21 -2.21
N ARG A 117 -18.72 -16.36 -3.14
CA ARG A 117 -18.61 -16.59 -4.58
C ARG A 117 -17.25 -16.16 -5.13
N THR A 118 -16.97 -16.58 -6.36
CA THR A 118 -15.70 -16.32 -7.05
C THR A 118 -15.80 -15.11 -7.98
N VAL A 119 -14.67 -14.68 -8.52
CA VAL A 119 -14.63 -13.60 -9.54
C VAL A 119 -15.43 -13.95 -10.81
N LYS A 120 -15.72 -15.24 -11.08
CA LYS A 120 -16.52 -15.66 -12.24
C LYS A 120 -18.00 -15.32 -12.08
N ASP A 121 -18.44 -15.09 -10.85
CA ASP A 121 -19.82 -14.78 -10.48
C ASP A 121 -20.09 -13.26 -10.46
N THR A 122 -19.10 -12.44 -10.85
CA THR A 122 -19.27 -10.98 -10.98
C THR A 122 -20.14 -10.65 -12.19
N GLU A 123 -21.08 -9.73 -12.00
CA GLU A 123 -21.84 -9.13 -13.11
C GLU A 123 -21.04 -8.04 -13.84
N ARG A 124 -19.88 -7.64 -13.30
CA ARG A 124 -19.03 -6.57 -13.83
C ARG A 124 -17.62 -7.11 -14.10
N LEU A 125 -17.35 -7.42 -15.36
CA LEU A 125 -16.05 -7.95 -15.79
C LEU A 125 -14.92 -6.92 -15.57
N GLU A 126 -15.24 -5.64 -15.62
CA GLU A 126 -14.33 -4.52 -15.38
C GLU A 126 -13.66 -4.64 -14.02
N ARG A 127 -14.37 -5.13 -12.99
CA ARG A 127 -13.81 -5.29 -11.64
C ARG A 127 -12.66 -6.26 -11.57
N LYS A 128 -12.71 -7.32 -12.38
CA LYS A 128 -11.62 -8.30 -12.49
C LYS A 128 -10.39 -7.64 -13.11
N ILE A 129 -10.61 -6.88 -14.18
CA ILE A 129 -9.58 -6.18 -14.94
C ILE A 129 -8.93 -5.10 -14.07
N ASP A 130 -9.74 -4.27 -13.40
CA ASP A 130 -9.29 -3.22 -12.48
C ASP A 130 -8.46 -3.82 -11.34
N PHE A 131 -8.93 -4.91 -10.72
CA PHE A 131 -8.19 -5.58 -9.66
C PHE A 131 -6.82 -6.08 -10.14
N ALA A 132 -6.76 -6.74 -11.30
CA ALA A 132 -5.50 -7.21 -11.87
C ALA A 132 -4.54 -6.04 -12.15
N HIS A 133 -5.02 -4.98 -12.81
CA HIS A 133 -4.19 -3.82 -13.12
C HIS A 133 -3.71 -3.08 -11.88
N VAL A 134 -4.53 -2.96 -10.83
CA VAL A 134 -4.09 -2.34 -9.58
C VAL A 134 -2.98 -3.15 -8.93
N VAL A 135 -3.09 -4.48 -8.91
CA VAL A 135 -2.04 -5.35 -8.34
C VAL A 135 -0.74 -5.21 -9.13
N ASP A 136 -0.80 -5.31 -10.46
CA ASP A 136 0.39 -5.18 -11.32
C ASP A 136 1.03 -3.79 -11.20
N SER A 137 0.21 -2.72 -11.26
CA SER A 137 0.70 -1.34 -11.17
C SER A 137 1.32 -1.03 -9.81
N LEU A 138 0.77 -1.61 -8.73
CA LEU A 138 1.32 -1.46 -7.38
C LEU A 138 2.67 -2.17 -7.26
N ASP A 139 2.80 -3.37 -7.82
CA ASP A 139 4.08 -4.10 -7.88
C ASP A 139 5.16 -3.29 -8.62
N GLU A 140 4.83 -2.76 -9.80
CA GLU A 140 5.73 -1.93 -10.60
C GLU A 140 6.13 -0.64 -9.87
N LEU A 141 5.17 0.02 -9.22
CA LEU A 141 5.42 1.23 -8.43
C LEU A 141 6.40 0.93 -7.28
N MET A 142 6.13 -0.10 -6.47
CA MET A 142 7.02 -0.49 -5.37
C MET A 142 8.40 -0.90 -5.89
N GLN A 143 8.48 -1.62 -7.01
CA GLN A 143 9.74 -1.97 -7.66
C GLN A 143 10.52 -0.75 -8.15
N SER A 144 9.84 0.30 -8.60
CA SER A 144 10.50 1.53 -9.06
C SER A 144 11.21 2.27 -7.91
N LEU A 145 10.69 2.12 -6.68
CA LEU A 145 11.21 2.76 -5.47
C LEU A 145 12.23 1.88 -4.71
N ALA A 146 12.26 0.57 -4.97
CA ALA A 146 13.18 -0.37 -4.34
C ALA A 146 14.59 -0.39 -4.96
N LYS A 147 14.92 0.60 -5.80
CA LYS A 147 16.17 0.70 -6.58
C LYS A 147 17.17 1.67 -5.95
#